data_AF-A0A3L6NDZ1-F1
#
_entry.id   AF-A0A3L6NDZ1-F1
#
_cell.length_a   1.000
_cell.length_b   1.000
_cell.length_c   1.000
_cell.angle_alpha   90.00
_cell.angle_beta   90.00
_cell.angle_gamma   90.00
#
_symmetry.space_group_name_H-M   'P 1'
#
loop_
_entity.id
_entity.type
_entity.pdbx_description
1 polymer ?
#
loop_
_entity_poly.entity_id
_entity_poly.type
_entity_poly.pdbx_seq_one_letter_code
_entity_poly.pdbx_strand_id
1 'polypeptide(L)'
;MVRTLYMSHRHPLTVEMFETNDYLRFDLEHPQQAVIVPTKYNSRIRMERDVEEIVAKMKESRERFGVMGRDKILNHGQVRSTIATATYIVESMNVIVKRYYFDREEGLRVKKQREYAAIQDAGISKPFKHAAIALRYNMDLREKWFAFKVAQRGRQMEDGLEKLKRYSAEALFVSNGNEPHWGPTLA
;
A
#
# COMPACT_ATOMS: atom_id res chain seq x y z
N MET A 1 17.02 10.27 -15.96
CA MET A 1 15.95 9.67 -16.79
C MET A 1 15.00 8.98 -15.83
N VAL A 2 13.72 9.38 -15.78
CA VAL A 2 12.73 8.75 -14.89
C VAL A 2 12.27 7.44 -15.54
N ARG A 3 12.38 6.32 -14.82
CA ARG A 3 11.95 5.01 -15.30
C ARG A 3 10.61 4.63 -14.70
N THR A 4 9.59 4.48 -15.56
CA THR A 4 8.25 4.05 -15.17
C THR A 4 7.97 2.67 -15.75
N LEU A 5 7.68 1.71 -14.89
CA LEU A 5 7.29 0.36 -15.29
C LEU A 5 5.77 0.26 -15.38
N TYR A 6 5.29 -0.18 -16.54
CA TYR A 6 3.88 -0.50 -16.73
C TYR A 6 3.60 -1.88 -16.16
N MET A 7 2.79 -1.92 -15.12
CA MET A 7 2.41 -3.12 -14.43
C MET A 7 1.20 -3.74 -15.11
N SER A 8 1.31 -5.02 -15.46
CA SER A 8 0.19 -5.84 -15.87
C SER A 8 0.12 -7.09 -15.02
N HIS A 9 -1.06 -7.71 -14.93
CA HIS A 9 -1.29 -8.91 -14.13
C HIS A 9 -0.44 -10.14 -14.54
N ARG A 10 0.37 -10.02 -15.60
CA ARG A 10 1.30 -11.05 -16.10
C ARG A 10 2.73 -10.90 -15.58
N HIS A 11 3.07 -9.81 -14.88
CA HIS A 11 4.42 -9.58 -14.37
C HIS A 11 4.48 -9.92 -12.88
N PRO A 12 5.21 -10.99 -12.48
CA PRO A 12 5.39 -11.29 -11.08
C PRO A 12 6.15 -10.16 -10.38
N LEU A 13 5.79 -9.85 -9.13
CA LEU A 13 6.50 -8.83 -8.35
C LEU A 13 7.89 -9.34 -7.96
N THR A 14 8.94 -8.66 -8.42
CA THR A 14 10.34 -9.01 -8.12
C THR A 14 11.07 -7.85 -7.44
N VAL A 15 12.13 -8.16 -6.70
CA VAL A 15 12.98 -7.15 -6.04
C VAL A 15 13.60 -6.20 -7.07
N GLU A 16 14.10 -6.75 -8.19
CA GLU A 16 14.73 -5.99 -9.28
C GLU A 16 13.81 -4.89 -9.84
N MET A 17 12.50 -5.12 -9.91
CA MET A 17 11.54 -4.11 -10.37
C MET A 17 11.52 -2.86 -9.49
N PHE A 18 11.62 -3.01 -8.17
CA PHE A 18 11.66 -1.89 -7.22
C PHE A 18 13.04 -1.20 -7.14
N GLU A 19 14.08 -1.83 -7.68
CA GLU A 19 15.44 -1.27 -7.69
C GLU A 19 15.76 -0.54 -8.99
N THR A 20 15.22 -1.02 -10.11
CA THR A 20 15.52 -0.53 -11.45
C THR A 20 14.55 0.53 -11.97
N ASN A 21 13.39 0.68 -11.32
CA ASN A 21 12.34 1.63 -11.70
C ASN A 21 12.04 2.63 -10.58
N ASP A 22 11.69 3.85 -10.97
CA ASP A 22 11.33 4.93 -10.05
C ASP A 22 9.83 4.91 -9.72
N TYR A 23 9.01 4.48 -10.68
CA TYR A 23 7.55 4.45 -10.57
C TYR A 23 6.97 3.16 -11.13
N LEU A 24 5.90 2.69 -10.49
CA LEU A 24 5.02 1.64 -10.99
C LEU A 24 3.72 2.27 -11.44
N ARG A 25 3.28 1.96 -12.65
CA ARG A 25 2.00 2.42 -13.18
C ARG A 25 1.05 1.24 -13.36
N PHE A 26 -0.13 1.36 -12.79
CA PHE A 26 -1.20 0.36 -12.88
C PHE A 26 -2.41 0.98 -13.55
N ASP A 27 -2.76 0.49 -14.72
CA ASP A 27 -3.98 0.93 -15.39
C ASP A 27 -5.15 0.05 -14.92
N LEU A 28 -6.11 0.67 -14.23
CA LEU A 28 -7.43 0.07 -13.98
C LEU A 28 -8.27 0.13 -15.27
N GLU A 29 -9.58 -0.03 -15.18
CA GLU A 29 -10.50 -0.17 -16.34
C GLU A 29 -10.43 0.95 -17.35
N HIS A 30 -10.11 2.15 -16.86
CA HIS A 30 -9.97 3.32 -17.68
C HIS A 30 -8.57 3.91 -17.53
N PRO A 31 -7.96 4.42 -18.61
CA PRO A 31 -6.67 5.09 -18.55
C PRO A 31 -6.64 6.28 -17.58
N GLN A 32 -7.80 6.90 -17.31
CA GLN A 32 -7.93 7.98 -16.31
C GLN A 32 -7.92 7.49 -14.85
N GLN A 33 -7.99 6.18 -14.62
CA GLN A 33 -7.86 5.55 -13.30
C GLN A 33 -6.47 4.93 -13.09
N ALA A 34 -5.48 5.35 -13.89
CA ALA A 34 -4.11 4.93 -13.69
C ALA A 34 -3.63 5.31 -12.29
N VAL A 35 -3.13 4.33 -11.55
CA VAL A 35 -2.50 4.52 -10.25
C VAL A 35 -0.99 4.51 -10.47
N ILE A 36 -0.33 5.60 -10.10
CA ILE A 36 1.12 5.74 -10.23
C ILE A 36 1.72 5.78 -8.83
N VAL A 37 2.55 4.79 -8.52
CA VAL A 37 3.15 4.64 -7.19
C VAL A 37 4.68 4.73 -7.31
N PRO A 38 5.34 5.68 -6.63
CA PRO A 38 6.78 5.65 -6.42
C PRO A 38 7.25 4.33 -5.81
N THR A 39 8.34 3.76 -6.33
CA THR A 39 8.96 2.54 -5.75
C THR A 39 9.66 2.81 -4.42
N LYS A 40 9.97 4.07 -4.13
CA LYS A 40 10.59 4.54 -2.89
C LYS A 40 9.97 5.86 -2.42
N TYR A 41 9.83 6.01 -1.11
CA TYR A 41 9.36 7.25 -0.50
C TYR A 41 10.38 7.80 0.48
N ASN A 42 10.56 9.12 0.46
CA ASN A 42 11.29 9.85 1.51
C ASN A 42 10.33 10.53 2.51
N SER A 43 9.06 10.69 2.15
CA SER A 43 8.05 11.43 2.93
C SER A 43 6.87 10.55 3.32
N ARG A 44 6.47 10.63 4.61
CA ARG A 44 5.40 9.78 5.17
C ARG A 44 4.06 10.25 4.66
N ILE A 45 3.89 11.56 4.61
CA ILE A 45 2.68 12.21 4.13
C ILE A 45 2.41 11.80 2.68
N ARG A 46 3.44 11.75 1.82
CA ARG A 46 3.27 11.30 0.42
C ARG A 46 2.87 9.83 0.36
N MET A 47 3.57 8.95 1.08
CA MET A 47 3.24 7.53 1.12
C MET A 47 1.81 7.28 1.65
N GLU A 48 1.43 7.96 2.73
CA GLU A 48 0.10 7.82 3.33
C GLU A 48 -1.01 8.32 2.39
N ARG A 49 -0.78 9.46 1.72
CA ARG A 49 -1.70 9.99 0.70
C ARG A 49 -1.88 9.00 -0.45
N ASP A 50 -0.80 8.41 -0.94
CA ASP A 50 -0.87 7.50 -2.07
C ASP A 50 -1.54 6.15 -1.67
N VAL A 51 -1.41 5.71 -0.41
CA VAL A 51 -2.26 4.61 0.16
C VAL A 51 -3.74 4.98 0.13
N GLU A 52 -4.09 6.19 0.55
CA GLU A 52 -5.47 6.66 0.57
C GLU A 52 -6.05 6.79 -0.84
N GLU A 53 -5.25 7.24 -1.81
CA GLU A 53 -5.61 7.31 -3.21
C GLU A 53 -5.90 5.93 -3.81
N ILE A 54 -5.07 4.92 -3.50
CA ILE A 54 -5.30 3.53 -3.91
C ILE A 54 -6.66 3.03 -3.42
N VAL A 55 -6.97 3.24 -2.14
CA VAL A 55 -8.25 2.83 -1.55
C VAL A 55 -9.42 3.58 -2.18
N ALA A 56 -9.26 4.88 -2.43
CA ALA A 56 -10.27 5.69 -3.12
C ALA A 56 -10.53 5.18 -4.55
N LYS A 57 -9.49 4.80 -5.29
CA LYS A 57 -9.62 4.24 -6.65
C LYS A 57 -10.30 2.88 -6.67
N MET A 58 -10.08 2.04 -5.66
CA MET A 58 -10.83 0.78 -5.51
C MET A 58 -12.31 1.05 -5.23
N LYS A 59 -12.62 2.05 -4.38
CA LYS A 59 -14.00 2.48 -4.13
C LYS A 59 -14.67 3.00 -5.41
N GLU A 60 -13.99 3.86 -6.17
CA GLU A 60 -14.47 4.41 -7.45
C GLU A 60 -14.79 3.29 -8.46
N SER A 61 -13.89 2.30 -8.58
CA SER A 61 -14.09 1.15 -9.48
C SER A 61 -15.30 0.31 -9.08
N ARG A 62 -15.45 0.05 -7.78
CA ARG A 62 -16.62 -0.68 -7.24
C ARG A 62 -17.94 0.02 -7.52
N GLU A 63 -17.99 1.34 -7.34
CA GLU A 63 -19.22 2.12 -7.58
C GLU A 63 -19.60 2.08 -9.07
N ARG A 64 -18.63 2.16 -9.97
CA ARG A 64 -18.84 2.01 -11.41
C ARG A 64 -19.37 0.63 -11.77
N PHE A 65 -18.81 -0.43 -11.21
CA PHE A 65 -19.36 -1.77 -11.38
C PHE A 65 -20.80 -1.87 -10.92
N GLY A 66 -21.14 -1.24 -9.80
CA GLY A 66 -22.53 -1.16 -9.34
C GLY A 66 -23.46 -0.53 -10.40
N VAL A 67 -23.05 0.56 -11.03
CA VAL A 67 -23.80 1.20 -12.12
C VAL A 67 -23.91 0.27 -13.34
N MET A 68 -22.78 -0.23 -13.84
CA MET A 68 -22.74 -1.10 -15.02
C MET A 68 -23.51 -2.41 -14.83
N GLY A 69 -23.51 -2.95 -13.61
CA GLY A 69 -24.27 -4.14 -13.26
C GLY A 69 -25.78 -3.91 -13.31
N ARG A 70 -26.26 -2.75 -12.83
CA ARG A 70 -27.67 -2.35 -12.96
C ARG A 70 -28.07 -2.13 -14.41
N ASP A 71 -27.18 -1.54 -15.20
CA ASP A 71 -27.40 -1.29 -16.63
C ASP A 71 -27.23 -2.55 -17.50
N LYS A 72 -26.83 -3.68 -16.89
CA LYS A 72 -26.60 -4.98 -17.55
C LYS A 72 -25.54 -4.94 -18.65
N ILE A 73 -24.56 -4.05 -18.52
CA ILE A 73 -23.44 -3.89 -19.46
C ILE A 73 -22.10 -4.37 -18.88
N LEU A 74 -22.12 -4.93 -17.66
CA LEU A 74 -20.91 -5.34 -16.97
C LEU A 74 -20.37 -6.66 -17.53
N ASN A 75 -19.11 -6.66 -17.94
CA ASN A 75 -18.44 -7.86 -18.45
C ASN A 75 -17.56 -8.51 -17.37
N HIS A 76 -17.65 -9.84 -17.24
CA HIS A 76 -16.81 -10.65 -16.37
C HIS A 76 -15.30 -10.48 -16.63
N GLY A 77 -14.90 -10.26 -17.89
CA GLY A 77 -13.50 -10.01 -18.27
C GLY A 77 -12.95 -8.74 -17.64
N GLN A 78 -13.72 -7.65 -17.65
CA GLN A 78 -13.35 -6.36 -17.07
C GLN A 78 -13.19 -6.48 -15.55
N VAL A 79 -14.19 -7.06 -14.87
CA VAL A 79 -14.13 -7.31 -13.42
C VAL A 79 -12.90 -8.13 -13.04
N ARG A 80 -12.60 -9.20 -13.78
CA ARG A 80 -11.42 -10.04 -13.53
C ARG A 80 -10.12 -9.26 -13.69
N SER A 81 -9.98 -8.47 -14.76
CA SER A 81 -8.76 -7.66 -14.97
C SER A 81 -8.57 -6.62 -13.86
N THR A 82 -9.65 -5.98 -13.42
CA THR A 82 -9.62 -4.93 -12.41
C THR A 82 -9.26 -5.47 -11.04
N ILE A 83 -9.85 -6.60 -10.65
CA ILE A 83 -9.49 -7.29 -9.41
C ILE A 83 -8.03 -7.75 -9.45
N ALA A 84 -7.54 -8.24 -10.59
CA ALA A 84 -6.15 -8.64 -10.74
C ALA A 84 -5.22 -7.43 -10.58
N THR A 85 -5.46 -6.34 -11.31
CA THR A 85 -4.66 -5.11 -11.20
C THR A 85 -4.70 -4.54 -9.77
N ALA A 86 -5.88 -4.48 -9.14
CA ALA A 86 -6.03 -4.00 -7.77
C ALA A 86 -5.24 -4.85 -6.77
N THR A 87 -5.22 -6.18 -6.94
CA THR A 87 -4.37 -7.08 -6.15
C THR A 87 -2.90 -6.71 -6.28
N TYR A 88 -2.40 -6.53 -7.51
CA TYR A 88 -1.01 -6.14 -7.74
C TYR A 88 -0.66 -4.77 -7.15
N ILE A 89 -1.58 -3.80 -7.19
CA ILE A 89 -1.40 -2.50 -6.55
C ILE A 89 -1.21 -2.69 -5.03
N VAL A 90 -2.08 -3.44 -4.37
CA VAL A 90 -2.01 -3.69 -2.92
C VAL A 90 -0.72 -4.40 -2.54
N GLU A 91 -0.36 -5.46 -3.27
CA GLU A 91 0.87 -6.21 -3.02
C GLU A 91 2.11 -5.33 -3.18
N SER A 92 2.18 -4.54 -4.25
CA SER A 92 3.29 -3.62 -4.50
C SER A 92 3.40 -2.56 -3.41
N MET A 93 2.27 -1.95 -3.03
CA MET A 93 2.26 -0.91 -2.01
C MET A 93 2.59 -1.47 -0.64
N ASN A 94 2.18 -2.70 -0.33
CA ASN A 94 2.58 -3.40 0.90
C ASN A 94 4.10 -3.60 0.98
N VAL A 95 4.75 -3.98 -0.12
CA VAL A 95 6.22 -4.09 -0.19
C VAL A 95 6.86 -2.71 0.06
N ILE A 96 6.35 -1.67 -0.60
CA ILE A 96 6.90 -0.30 -0.49
C ILE A 96 6.73 0.25 0.94
N VAL A 97 5.56 0.09 1.55
CA VAL A 97 5.29 0.52 2.93
C VAL A 97 6.20 -0.21 3.92
N LYS A 98 6.38 -1.53 3.77
CA LYS A 98 7.30 -2.31 4.60
C LYS A 98 8.73 -1.80 4.47
N ARG A 99 9.23 -1.64 3.25
CA ARG A 99 10.58 -1.13 2.97
C ARG A 99 10.80 0.24 3.60
N TYR A 100 9.84 1.14 3.44
CA TYR A 100 9.93 2.50 3.95
C TYR A 100 10.10 2.57 5.48
N TYR A 101 9.37 1.74 6.23
CA TYR A 101 9.51 1.70 7.68
C TYR A 101 10.77 0.94 8.12
N PHE A 102 11.16 -0.11 7.39
CA PHE A 102 12.39 -0.86 7.64
C PHE A 102 13.65 0.03 7.50
N ASP A 103 13.77 0.79 6.41
CA ASP A 103 14.93 1.68 6.17
C ASP A 103 15.10 2.72 7.29
N ARG A 104 14.00 3.13 7.93
CA ARG A 104 14.03 4.06 9.06
C ARG A 104 14.37 3.42 10.38
N GLU A 105 13.90 2.21 10.60
CA GLU A 105 14.30 1.40 11.74
C GLU A 105 15.82 1.18 11.71
N GLU A 106 16.35 0.79 10.54
CA GLU A 106 17.79 0.62 10.32
C GLU A 106 18.55 1.93 10.52
N GLY A 107 18.07 3.04 9.93
CA GLY A 107 18.68 4.36 10.13
C GLY A 107 18.71 4.81 11.60
N LEU A 108 17.70 4.45 12.41
CA LEU A 108 17.69 4.72 13.85
C LEU A 108 18.67 3.80 14.60
N ARG A 109 18.75 2.52 14.25
CA ARG A 109 19.72 1.58 14.83
C ARG A 109 21.15 2.03 14.59
N VAL A 110 21.49 2.44 13.37
CA VAL A 110 22.83 2.95 13.02
C VAL A 110 23.15 4.23 13.80
N LYS A 111 22.22 5.18 13.91
CA LYS A 111 22.42 6.40 14.72
C LYS A 111 22.68 6.09 16.19
N LYS A 112 21.88 5.17 16.78
CA LYS A 112 22.06 4.69 18.15
C LYS A 112 23.44 4.05 18.34
N GLN A 113 23.88 3.17 17.43
CA GLN A 113 25.20 2.54 17.49
C GLN A 113 26.34 3.56 17.42
N ARG A 114 26.23 4.56 16.53
CA ARG A 114 27.23 5.65 16.43
C ARG A 114 27.32 6.47 17.71
N GLU A 115 26.19 6.80 18.34
CA GLU A 115 26.22 7.52 19.63
C GLU A 115 26.85 6.67 20.75
N TYR A 116 26.62 5.36 20.76
CA TYR A 116 27.29 4.46 21.69
C TYR A 116 28.80 4.38 21.47
N ALA A 117 29.25 4.27 20.22
CA ALA A 117 30.67 4.27 19.88
C ALA A 117 31.35 5.58 20.32
N ALA A 118 30.72 6.74 20.07
CA ALA A 118 31.24 8.04 20.49
C ALA A 118 31.37 8.20 22.01
N ILE A 119 30.51 7.53 22.80
CA ILE A 119 30.66 7.51 24.27
C ILE A 119 31.82 6.62 24.70
N GLN A 120 32.01 5.48 24.04
CA GLN A 120 33.09 4.55 24.32
C GLN A 120 34.46 5.21 24.08
N ASP A 121 34.60 5.99 23.01
CA ASP A 121 35.83 6.70 22.66
C ASP A 121 36.12 7.91 23.59
N ALA A 122 35.10 8.51 24.20
CA ALA A 122 35.24 9.72 25.01
C ALA A 122 35.56 9.49 26.51
N GLY A 123 35.53 8.24 27.00
CA GLY A 123 35.87 7.91 28.40
C GLY A 123 34.91 8.46 29.48
N ILE A 124 33.69 8.88 29.11
CA ILE A 124 32.72 9.57 29.99
C ILE A 124 31.86 8.56 30.79
N SER A 125 31.35 8.97 31.97
CA SER A 125 30.55 8.10 32.85
C SER A 125 29.34 7.47 32.13
N LYS A 126 29.34 6.14 32.12
CA LYS A 126 28.46 5.29 31.30
C LYS A 126 26.96 5.31 31.66
N PRO A 127 26.51 5.43 32.93
CA PRO A 127 25.11 5.19 33.27
C PRO A 127 24.14 6.27 32.79
N PHE A 128 24.45 7.55 33.03
CA PHE A 128 23.55 8.66 32.68
C PHE A 128 23.45 8.88 31.16
N LYS A 129 24.55 8.72 30.43
CA LYS A 129 24.52 8.80 28.97
C LYS A 129 23.85 7.59 28.32
N HIS A 130 24.03 6.38 28.87
CA HIS A 130 23.29 5.20 28.42
C HIS A 130 21.78 5.38 28.62
N ALA A 131 21.35 5.85 29.80
CA ALA A 131 19.94 6.15 30.06
C ALA A 131 19.39 7.23 29.10
N ALA A 132 20.16 8.28 28.82
CA ALA A 132 19.77 9.33 27.87
C ALA A 132 19.61 8.80 26.44
N ILE A 133 20.52 7.94 25.95
CA ILE A 133 20.41 7.31 24.63
C ILE A 133 19.24 6.33 24.60
N ALA A 134 19.07 5.51 25.64
CA ALA A 134 17.96 4.57 25.74
C ALA A 134 16.61 5.31 25.68
N LEU A 135 16.45 6.42 26.42
CA LEU A 135 15.26 7.26 26.38
C LEU A 135 15.06 7.96 25.03
N ARG A 136 16.14 8.51 24.45
CA ARG A 136 16.10 9.24 23.17
C ARG A 136 15.69 8.35 22.01
N TYR A 137 16.21 7.12 21.98
CA TYR A 137 15.96 6.20 20.88
C TYR A 137 14.81 5.24 21.12
N ASN A 138 14.44 4.94 22.38
CA ASN A 138 13.27 4.16 22.82
C ASN A 138 12.80 3.13 21.76
N MET A 139 13.75 2.28 21.34
CA MET A 139 13.65 1.53 20.08
C MET A 139 12.45 0.60 20.09
N ASP A 140 12.18 -0.09 21.20
CA ASP A 140 11.02 -0.98 21.34
C ASP A 140 9.69 -0.29 21.05
N LEU A 141 9.47 0.93 21.56
CA LEU A 141 8.24 1.67 21.31
C LEU A 141 8.15 2.14 19.86
N ARG A 142 9.28 2.51 19.25
CA ARG A 142 9.33 2.95 17.85
C ARG A 142 9.20 1.78 16.86
N GLU A 143 9.83 0.65 17.13
CA GLU A 143 9.73 -0.58 16.36
C GLU A 143 8.30 -1.12 16.42
N LYS A 144 7.69 -1.19 17.62
CA LYS A 144 6.26 -1.53 17.77
C LYS A 144 5.34 -0.55 17.02
N TRP A 145 5.66 0.74 17.04
CA TRP A 145 4.90 1.76 16.31
C TRP A 145 5.04 1.60 14.77
N PHE A 146 6.23 1.31 14.25
CA PHE A 146 6.44 1.02 12.84
C PHE A 146 5.69 -0.24 12.40
N ALA A 147 5.80 -1.33 13.17
CA ALA A 147 5.08 -2.57 12.90
C ALA A 147 3.55 -2.34 12.90
N PHE A 148 3.05 -1.59 13.89
CA PHE A 148 1.64 -1.19 13.94
C PHE A 148 1.22 -0.40 12.70
N LYS A 149 2.04 0.56 12.24
CA LYS A 149 1.74 1.36 11.05
C LYS A 149 1.72 0.54 9.77
N VAL A 150 2.67 -0.37 9.58
CA VAL A 150 2.68 -1.31 8.46
C VAL A 150 1.40 -2.14 8.46
N ALA A 151 1.04 -2.74 9.60
CA ALA A 151 -0.16 -3.56 9.71
C ALA A 151 -1.45 -2.75 9.50
N GLN A 152 -1.51 -1.52 10.02
CA GLN A 152 -2.66 -0.62 9.84
C GLN A 152 -2.90 -0.30 8.36
N ARG A 153 -1.85 0.07 7.62
CA ARG A 153 -1.97 0.44 6.19
C ARG A 153 -2.22 -0.78 5.31
N GLY A 154 -1.58 -1.91 5.59
CA GLY A 154 -1.85 -3.17 4.91
C GLY A 154 -3.32 -3.56 5.02
N ARG A 155 -3.88 -3.55 6.25
CA ARG A 155 -5.30 -3.85 6.48
C ARG A 155 -6.24 -2.88 5.76
N GLN A 156 -5.92 -1.59 5.72
CA GLN A 156 -6.74 -0.60 5.03
C GLN A 156 -6.87 -0.89 3.53
N MET A 157 -5.75 -1.27 2.89
CA MET A 157 -5.74 -1.63 1.47
C MET A 157 -6.39 -2.99 1.21
N GLU A 158 -6.16 -3.98 2.08
CA GLU A 158 -6.77 -5.31 2.00
C GLU A 158 -8.31 -5.25 2.14
N ASP A 159 -8.83 -4.47 3.09
CA ASP A 159 -10.28 -4.23 3.24
C ASP A 159 -10.88 -3.55 2.00
N GLY A 160 -10.16 -2.58 1.41
CA GLY A 160 -10.56 -1.96 0.15
C GLY A 160 -10.64 -2.97 -1.01
N LEU A 161 -9.65 -3.86 -1.11
CA LEU A 161 -9.59 -4.91 -2.12
C LEU A 161 -10.67 -5.97 -1.92
N GLU A 162 -10.94 -6.38 -0.68
CA GLU A 162 -11.99 -7.34 -0.35
C GLU A 162 -13.37 -6.79 -0.68
N LYS A 163 -13.63 -5.52 -0.34
CA LYS A 163 -14.85 -4.81 -0.75
C LYS A 163 -14.95 -4.73 -2.27
N LEU A 164 -13.87 -4.40 -2.98
CA LEU A 164 -13.90 -4.42 -4.44
C LEU A 164 -14.31 -5.81 -4.96
N LYS A 165 -13.67 -6.89 -4.50
CA LYS A 165 -13.98 -8.27 -4.92
C LYS A 165 -15.45 -8.62 -4.68
N ARG A 166 -15.94 -8.41 -3.46
CA ARG A 166 -17.31 -8.78 -3.05
C ARG A 166 -18.37 -8.04 -3.88
N TYR A 167 -18.29 -6.72 -3.92
CA TYR A 167 -19.31 -5.91 -4.59
C TYR A 167 -19.24 -6.03 -6.12
N SER A 168 -18.06 -6.31 -6.69
CA SER A 168 -17.97 -6.61 -8.13
C SER A 168 -18.64 -7.93 -8.49
N ALA A 169 -18.53 -8.95 -7.62
CA ALA A 169 -19.22 -10.22 -7.81
C ALA A 169 -20.75 -10.05 -7.73
N GLU A 170 -21.22 -9.24 -6.77
CA GLU A 170 -22.64 -8.89 -6.66
C GLU A 170 -23.13 -8.10 -7.89
N ALA A 171 -22.34 -7.14 -8.38
CA ALA A 171 -22.69 -6.39 -9.60
C ALA A 171 -22.80 -7.29 -10.84
N LEU A 172 -21.92 -8.29 -10.99
CA LEU A 172 -22.01 -9.30 -12.05
C LEU A 172 -23.27 -10.17 -11.88
N PHE A 173 -23.60 -10.55 -10.65
CA PHE A 173 -24.80 -11.31 -10.36
C PHE A 173 -26.07 -10.57 -10.79
N VAL A 174 -26.16 -9.28 -10.49
CA VAL A 174 -27.25 -8.39 -10.93
C VAL A 174 -27.26 -8.21 -12.45
N SER A 175 -26.09 -8.03 -13.07
CA SER A 175 -25.96 -7.89 -14.53
C SER A 175 -26.51 -9.09 -15.29
N ASN A 176 -26.42 -10.29 -14.70
CA ASN A 176 -26.98 -11.52 -15.26
C ASN A 176 -28.50 -11.66 -15.08
N GLY A 177 -29.18 -10.64 -14.55
CA GLY A 177 -30.63 -10.59 -14.40
C GLY A 177 -31.14 -11.13 -13.07
N ASN A 178 -30.27 -11.42 -12.11
CA ASN A 178 -30.68 -11.90 -10.79
C ASN A 178 -30.96 -10.74 -9.83
N GLU A 179 -31.86 -10.95 -8.87
CA GLU A 179 -32.13 -9.95 -7.82
C GLU A 179 -30.96 -9.85 -6.83
N PRO A 180 -30.57 -8.63 -6.41
CA PRO A 180 -29.50 -8.46 -5.44
C PRO A 180 -29.85 -9.08 -4.08
N HIS A 181 -28.88 -9.72 -3.44
CA HIS A 181 -29.06 -10.40 -2.14
C HIS A 181 -29.36 -9.47 -0.95
N TRP A 182 -29.21 -8.17 -1.15
CA TRP A 182 -29.60 -7.13 -0.20
C TRP A 182 -30.38 -6.11 -1.01
N GLY A 183 -31.56 -5.67 -0.53
CA GLY A 183 -32.42 -4.70 -1.21
C GLY A 183 -31.70 -3.40 -1.64
N PRO A 184 -32.38 -2.43 -2.29
CA PRO A 184 -31.75 -1.35 -3.05
C PRO A 184 -30.86 -0.47 -2.15
N THR A 185 -29.57 -0.78 -2.06
CA THR A 185 -28.60 -0.09 -1.19
C THR A 185 -27.36 0.34 -1.99
N LEU A 186 -27.58 0.75 -3.23
CA LEU A 186 -26.60 1.50 -4.03
C LEU A 186 -27.22 2.82 -4.50
N ALA A 187 -27.90 3.51 -3.58
CA ALA A 187 -28.23 4.92 -3.67
C ALA A 187 -27.18 5.74 -2.90
#